data_AF-A0A833SIV1-F1
#
_entry.id   AF-A0A833SIV1-F1
#
_cell.length_a   1.000
_cell.length_b   1.000
_cell.length_c   1.000
_cell.angle_alpha   90.00
_cell.angle_beta   90.00
_cell.angle_gamma   90.00
#
_symmetry.space_group_name_H-M   'P 1'
#
loop_
_entity.id
_entity.type
_entity.pdbx_description
1 polymer ?
#
loop_
_entity_poly.entity_id
_entity_poly.type
_entity_poly.pdbx_seq_one_letter_code
_entity_poly.pdbx_strand_id
1 'polypeptide(L)'
;MATRIPIAFRRGPRTKKKAIDLINTWHIFRGDKVEIIAGPHKGTQGEVVSVVRDLNKVIVENVNMSHRYVKATPAASGRSYLSPSPIHYSNVNLVDPSIGKPTRVAIRFTEEGEKVRVSKKTGTIIPKPAILKERHNPRRTETGPFDTAPEDVLERTVKDWEVTRL
;
A
#
# COMPACT_ATOMS: atom_id res chain seq x y z
N MET A 1 -52.85 4.17 -29.31
CA MET A 1 -52.31 5.51 -28.99
C MET A 1 -51.06 5.35 -28.13
N ALA A 2 -49.87 5.57 -28.68
CA ALA A 2 -48.62 5.43 -27.93
C ALA A 2 -48.37 6.69 -27.09
N THR A 3 -48.38 6.59 -25.77
CA THR A 3 -48.06 7.70 -24.88
C THR A 3 -46.56 7.99 -24.98
N ARG A 4 -46.19 9.17 -25.51
CA ARG A 4 -44.81 9.66 -25.44
C ARG A 4 -44.47 9.88 -23.96
N ILE A 5 -43.51 9.12 -23.45
CA ILE A 5 -42.93 9.36 -22.12
C ILE A 5 -42.47 10.83 -22.04
N PRO A 6 -42.86 11.59 -21.00
CA PRO A 6 -42.48 13.00 -20.86
C PRO A 6 -40.95 13.15 -20.90
N ILE A 7 -40.46 14.24 -21.51
CA ILE A 7 -39.02 14.54 -21.69
C ILE A 7 -38.24 14.42 -20.36
N ALA A 8 -38.87 14.75 -19.23
CA ALA A 8 -38.30 14.67 -17.89
C ALA A 8 -37.90 13.23 -17.45
N PHE A 9 -38.42 12.20 -18.10
CA PHE A 9 -38.09 10.79 -17.83
C PHE A 9 -37.08 10.18 -18.81
N ARG A 10 -36.54 10.98 -19.74
CA ARG A 10 -35.39 10.55 -20.55
C ARG A 10 -34.17 10.55 -19.64
N ARG A 11 -33.68 9.37 -19.26
CA ARG A 11 -32.33 9.23 -18.70
C ARG A 11 -31.38 9.91 -19.68
N GLY A 12 -30.82 11.06 -19.30
CA GLY A 12 -29.79 11.74 -20.10
C GLY A 12 -28.66 10.77 -20.42
N PRO A 13 -27.84 11.05 -21.45
CA PRO A 13 -26.72 10.18 -21.78
C PRO A 13 -25.90 9.96 -20.51
N ARG A 14 -25.74 8.68 -20.11
CA ARG A 14 -24.85 8.31 -19.00
C ARG A 14 -23.46 8.80 -19.39
N THR A 15 -23.05 9.96 -18.86
CA THR A 15 -21.67 10.42 -19.01
C THR A 15 -20.80 9.30 -18.45
N LYS A 16 -19.89 8.77 -19.28
CA LYS A 16 -18.90 7.80 -18.81
C LYS A 16 -18.21 8.46 -17.62
N LYS A 17 -18.28 7.86 -16.43
CA LYS A 17 -17.53 8.36 -15.28
C LYS A 17 -16.07 8.52 -15.73
N LYS A 18 -15.47 9.69 -15.51
CA LYS A 18 -14.06 9.90 -15.81
C LYS A 18 -13.25 8.82 -15.09
N ALA A 19 -12.31 8.20 -15.80
CA ALA A 19 -11.34 7.33 -15.17
C ALA A 19 -10.62 8.12 -14.07
N ILE A 20 -10.34 7.47 -12.94
CA ILE A 20 -9.58 8.10 -11.87
C ILE A 20 -8.14 8.26 -12.37
N ASP A 21 -7.58 9.46 -12.29
CA ASP A 21 -6.18 9.71 -12.59
C ASP A 21 -5.32 9.09 -11.49
N LEU A 22 -4.78 7.90 -11.76
CA LEU A 22 -3.97 7.14 -10.81
C LEU A 22 -2.59 7.79 -10.64
N ILE A 23 -2.12 7.85 -9.39
CA ILE A 23 -0.78 8.34 -9.09
C ILE A 23 0.23 7.24 -9.45
N ASN A 24 1.12 7.53 -10.40
CA ASN A 24 2.14 6.57 -10.84
C ASN A 24 3.27 6.39 -9.80
N THR A 25 3.69 7.48 -9.15
CA THR A 25 4.82 7.47 -8.21
C THR A 25 4.36 7.64 -6.78
N TRP A 26 4.60 6.63 -5.95
CA TRP A 26 4.26 6.64 -4.52
C TRP A 26 5.50 6.76 -3.66
N HIS A 27 5.45 7.68 -2.70
CA HIS A 27 6.50 7.83 -1.69
C HIS A 27 6.15 7.20 -0.35
N ILE A 28 4.87 6.90 -0.09
CA ILE A 28 4.37 6.35 1.17
C ILE A 28 4.12 4.85 1.02
N PHE A 29 4.58 4.07 2.00
CA PHE A 29 4.44 2.63 2.06
C PHE A 29 3.81 2.18 3.39
N ARG A 30 3.43 0.90 3.46
CA ARG A 30 2.94 0.26 4.68
C ARG A 30 4.03 0.31 5.77
N GLY A 31 3.65 0.76 6.96
CA GLY A 31 4.55 0.91 8.11
C GLY A 31 5.28 2.26 8.17
N ASP A 32 5.03 3.19 7.25
CA ASP A 32 5.56 4.55 7.40
C ASP A 32 4.76 5.34 8.45
N LYS A 33 5.47 6.19 9.19
CA LYS A 33 4.84 7.20 10.07
C LYS A 33 4.46 8.44 9.27
N VAL A 34 3.20 8.82 9.34
CA VAL A 34 2.62 9.90 8.56
C VAL A 34 1.81 10.86 9.42
N GLU A 35 1.63 12.07 8.91
CA GLU A 35 0.79 13.10 9.51
C GLU A 35 -0.22 13.62 8.49
N ILE A 36 -1.43 13.90 8.97
CA ILE A 36 -2.51 14.42 8.14
C ILE A 36 -2.43 15.94 8.07
N ILE A 37 -2.37 16.46 6.86
CA ILE A 37 -2.20 17.89 6.57
C ILE A 37 -3.54 18.61 6.46
N ALA A 38 -4.55 17.90 5.94
CA ALA A 38 -5.84 18.47 5.58
C ALA A 38 -6.98 17.51 5.88
N GLY A 39 -8.13 18.07 6.25
CA GLY A 39 -9.33 17.34 6.63
C GLY A 39 -9.65 17.44 8.13
N PRO A 40 -10.63 16.65 8.62
CA PRO A 40 -11.10 16.74 10.01
C PRO A 40 -10.05 16.36 11.05
N HIS A 41 -9.13 15.47 10.71
CA HIS A 41 -8.09 14.94 11.60
C HIS A 41 -6.71 15.57 11.33
N LYS A 42 -6.68 16.87 11.01
CA LYS A 42 -5.44 17.59 10.72
C LYS A 42 -4.52 17.64 11.93
N GLY A 43 -3.23 17.40 11.71
CA GLY A 43 -2.18 17.42 12.74
C GLY A 43 -2.02 16.12 13.51
N THR A 44 -2.92 15.15 13.31
CA THR A 44 -2.78 13.82 13.91
C THR A 44 -1.74 13.00 13.15
N GLN A 45 -0.86 12.34 13.91
CA GLN A 45 0.13 11.40 13.40
C GLN A 45 -0.35 9.97 13.59
N GLY A 46 0.05 9.07 12.69
CA GLY A 46 -0.22 7.65 12.80
C GLY A 46 0.63 6.82 11.84
N GLU A 47 0.57 5.51 11.99
CA GLU A 47 1.27 4.58 11.10
C GLU A 47 0.37 4.11 9.97
N VAL A 48 0.96 3.88 8.79
CA VAL A 48 0.22 3.42 7.62
C VAL A 48 -0.03 1.91 7.71
N VAL A 49 -1.28 1.52 7.91
CA VAL A 49 -1.71 0.11 7.95
C VAL A 49 -1.69 -0.50 6.55
N SER A 50 -2.24 0.21 5.57
CA SER A 50 -2.29 -0.26 4.19
C SER A 50 -2.45 0.90 3.20
N VAL A 51 -2.08 0.63 1.95
CA VAL A 51 -2.13 1.59 0.84
C VAL A 51 -3.00 1.02 -0.26
N VAL A 52 -4.04 1.76 -0.64
CA VAL A 52 -4.99 1.40 -1.71
C VAL A 52 -4.67 2.21 -2.95
N ARG A 53 -3.80 1.67 -3.81
CA ARG A 53 -3.28 2.37 -4.99
C ARG A 53 -4.35 2.66 -6.02
N ASP A 54 -5.29 1.75 -6.22
CA ASP A 54 -6.38 1.85 -7.21
C ASP A 54 -7.32 3.04 -6.97
N LEU A 55 -7.31 3.59 -5.74
CA LEU A 55 -8.15 4.71 -5.34
C LEU A 55 -7.34 5.94 -4.90
N ASN A 56 -6.01 5.89 -4.97
CA ASN A 56 -5.12 6.91 -4.41
C ASN A 56 -5.35 7.17 -2.91
N LYS A 57 -5.64 6.13 -2.12
CA LYS A 57 -5.93 6.26 -0.68
C LYS A 57 -4.96 5.48 0.20
N VAL A 58 -4.84 5.94 1.44
CA VAL A 58 -4.00 5.37 2.50
C VAL A 58 -4.87 5.16 3.73
N ILE A 59 -4.71 4.02 4.41
CA ILE A 59 -5.37 3.74 5.68
C ILE A 59 -4.32 3.95 6.78
N VAL A 60 -4.61 4.88 7.68
CA VAL A 60 -3.74 5.24 8.81
C VAL A 60 -4.37 4.70 10.09
N GLU A 61 -3.55 4.16 10.97
CA GLU A 61 -4.00 3.59 12.24
C GLU A 61 -4.63 4.65 13.14
N ASN A 62 -5.76 4.31 13.79
CA ASN A 62 -6.47 5.15 14.77
C ASN A 62 -6.87 6.55 14.26
N VAL A 63 -6.90 6.77 12.94
CA VAL A 63 -7.39 8.01 12.34
C VAL A 63 -8.54 7.76 11.38
N ASN A 64 -9.48 8.72 11.29
CA ASN A 64 -10.65 8.65 10.42
C ASN A 64 -11.47 7.37 10.67
N MET A 65 -11.71 7.08 11.94
CA MET A 65 -12.39 5.85 12.35
C MET A 65 -13.88 5.92 12.05
N SER A 66 -14.43 4.81 11.54
CA SER A 66 -15.86 4.63 11.30
C SER A 66 -16.37 3.36 11.98
N HIS A 67 -17.61 3.42 12.46
CA HIS A 67 -18.30 2.24 12.99
C HIS A 67 -18.80 1.37 11.83
N ARG A 68 -18.30 0.15 11.76
CA ARG A 68 -18.82 -0.91 10.89
C ARG A 68 -19.70 -1.84 11.70
N TYR A 69 -20.97 -1.95 11.32
CA TYR A 69 -21.91 -2.88 11.94
C TYR A 69 -21.93 -4.20 11.17
N VAL A 70 -21.68 -5.31 11.86
CA VAL A 70 -21.74 -6.65 11.29
C VAL A 70 -23.00 -7.33 11.82
N LYS A 71 -23.83 -7.84 10.90
CA LYS A 71 -25.06 -8.55 11.24
C LYS A 71 -24.73 -9.85 11.99
N ALA A 72 -25.62 -10.23 12.90
CA ALA A 72 -25.53 -11.50 13.60
C ALA A 72 -25.60 -12.67 12.59
N THR A 73 -24.85 -13.72 12.89
CA THR A 73 -24.90 -15.02 12.20
C THR A 73 -25.22 -16.10 13.23
N PRO A 74 -25.66 -17.31 12.85
CA PRO A 74 -25.94 -18.37 13.81
C PRO A 74 -24.76 -18.71 14.75
N ALA A 75 -23.52 -18.49 14.29
CA ALA A 75 -22.31 -18.73 15.06
C ALA A 75 -21.84 -17.51 15.91
N ALA A 76 -22.32 -16.30 15.64
CA ALA A 76 -21.81 -15.09 16.30
C ALA A 76 -22.87 -13.98 16.41
N SER A 77 -22.93 -13.34 17.58
CA SER A 77 -23.78 -12.17 17.81
C SER A 77 -23.39 -10.98 16.94
N GLY A 78 -24.37 -10.09 16.67
CA GLY A 78 -24.12 -8.85 15.96
C GLY A 78 -23.22 -7.92 16.77
N ARG A 79 -22.22 -7.32 16.13
CA ARG A 79 -21.20 -6.47 16.79
C ARG A 79 -20.93 -5.22 15.97
N SER A 80 -20.56 -4.15 16.66
CA SER A 80 -19.98 -2.95 16.07
C SER A 80 -18.46 -3.01 16.17
N TYR A 81 -17.77 -2.75 15.06
CA TYR A 81 -16.32 -2.67 14.99
C TYR A 81 -15.92 -1.25 14.64
N LEU A 82 -14.92 -0.72 15.34
CA LEU A 82 -14.31 0.55 14.99
C LEU A 82 -13.17 0.26 14.01
N SER A 83 -13.32 0.70 12.76
CA SER A 83 -12.32 0.47 11.71
C SER A 83 -11.80 1.79 11.15
N PRO A 84 -10.48 1.93 10.91
CA PRO A 84 -9.93 3.12 10.27
C PRO A 84 -10.41 3.20 8.81
N SER A 85 -10.74 4.41 8.37
CA SER A 85 -11.26 4.65 7.02
C SER A 85 -10.19 5.30 6.13
N PRO A 86 -10.21 5.03 4.80
CA PRO A 86 -9.15 5.51 3.90
C PRO A 86 -9.16 7.03 3.76
N ILE A 87 -7.95 7.62 3.73
CA ILE A 87 -7.69 9.04 3.51
C ILE A 87 -6.99 9.19 2.15
N HIS A 88 -7.28 10.26 1.40
CA HIS A 88 -6.63 10.49 0.11
C HIS A 88 -5.14 10.81 0.27
N TYR A 89 -4.30 10.29 -0.62
CA TYR A 89 -2.83 10.43 -0.58
C TYR A 89 -2.36 11.89 -0.46
N SER A 90 -3.03 12.84 -1.13
CA SER A 90 -2.67 14.26 -1.10
C SER A 90 -2.78 14.92 0.29
N ASN A 91 -3.55 14.33 1.19
CA ASN A 91 -3.83 14.91 2.51
C ASN A 91 -2.88 14.37 3.59
N VAL A 92 -1.90 13.56 3.20
CA VAL A 92 -1.00 12.85 4.10
C VAL A 92 0.45 13.12 3.70
N ASN A 93 1.29 13.48 4.66
CA ASN A 93 2.73 13.63 4.47
C ASN A 93 3.51 12.66 5.36
N LEU A 94 4.72 12.31 4.94
CA LEU A 94 5.67 11.58 5.78
C LEU A 94 6.17 12.46 6.91
N VAL A 95 6.33 11.86 8.08
CA VAL A 95 6.96 12.50 9.22
C VAL A 95 8.47 12.35 9.10
N ASP A 96 9.19 13.45 9.28
CA ASP A 96 10.65 13.43 9.33
C ASP A 96 11.11 12.76 10.63
N PRO A 97 11.98 11.72 10.60
CA PRO A 97 12.45 11.07 11.81
C PRO A 97 13.27 11.99 12.72
N SER A 98 13.89 13.06 12.17
CA SER A 98 14.73 13.97 12.97
C SER A 98 13.91 15.02 13.73
N ILE A 99 12.94 15.66 13.07
CA ILE A 99 12.19 16.78 13.64
C ILE A 99 10.78 16.36 14.12
N GLY A 100 10.27 15.22 13.66
CA GLY A 100 8.91 14.76 13.97
C GLY A 100 7.82 15.62 13.32
N LYS A 101 8.16 16.44 12.32
CA LYS A 101 7.24 17.32 11.58
C LYS A 101 6.91 16.73 10.20
N PRO A 102 5.78 17.11 9.58
CA PRO A 102 5.42 16.63 8.25
C PRO A 102 6.35 17.25 7.21
N THR A 103 6.81 16.43 6.25
CA THR A 103 7.75 16.86 5.22
C THR A 103 7.39 16.34 3.83
N ARG A 104 7.78 17.11 2.82
CA ARG A 104 7.78 16.65 1.43
C ARG A 104 9.06 15.86 1.19
N VAL A 105 8.94 14.80 0.41
CA VAL A 105 10.06 13.90 0.10
C VAL A 105 10.59 14.16 -1.30
N ALA A 106 11.91 14.05 -1.45
CA ALA A 106 12.60 13.91 -2.72
C ALA A 106 13.23 12.52 -2.80
N ILE A 107 13.40 12.00 -4.01
CA ILE A 107 14.17 10.78 -4.25
C ILE A 107 15.59 11.20 -4.58
N ARG A 108 16.59 10.58 -3.95
CA ARG A 108 18.01 10.71 -4.27
C ARG A 108 18.66 9.33 -4.34
N PHE A 109 19.88 9.29 -4.86
CA PHE A 109 20.73 8.10 -4.88
C PHE A 109 21.86 8.28 -3.86
N THR A 110 22.20 7.21 -3.15
CA THR A 110 23.41 7.15 -2.34
C THR A 110 24.64 6.92 -3.23
N GLU A 111 25.83 7.05 -2.66
CA GLU A 111 27.10 6.78 -3.36
C GLU A 111 27.18 5.32 -3.86
N GLU A 112 26.55 4.40 -3.14
CA GLU A 112 26.41 2.98 -3.49
C GLU A 112 25.38 2.73 -4.62
N GLY A 113 24.67 3.77 -5.08
CA GLY A 113 23.64 3.67 -6.12
C GLY A 113 22.25 3.28 -5.62
N GLU A 114 22.04 3.19 -4.30
CA GLU A 114 20.73 2.84 -3.75
C GLU A 114 19.74 4.01 -3.81
N LYS A 115 18.49 3.70 -4.19
CA LYS A 115 17.42 4.70 -4.30
C LYS A 115 16.80 4.97 -2.93
N VAL A 116 17.07 6.15 -2.38
CA VAL A 116 16.60 6.56 -1.04
C VAL A 116 15.63 7.73 -1.10
N ARG A 117 14.75 7.80 -0.09
CA ARG A 117 13.85 8.94 0.15
C ARG A 117 14.54 9.92 1.07
N VAL A 118 14.47 11.22 0.77
CA VAL A 118 15.13 12.28 1.54
C VAL A 118 14.10 13.36 1.89
N SER A 119 14.10 13.79 3.14
CA SER A 119 13.30 14.92 3.62
C SER A 119 13.79 16.21 2.98
N LYS A 120 12.89 16.99 2.38
CA LYS A 120 13.25 18.31 1.82
C LYS A 120 13.57 19.36 2.88
N LYS A 121 13.16 19.16 4.15
CA LYS A 121 13.40 20.16 5.21
C LYS A 121 14.78 20.02 5.82
N THR A 122 15.18 18.80 6.15
CA THR A 122 16.42 18.48 6.88
C THR A 122 17.50 17.89 6.00
N GLY A 123 17.13 17.33 4.85
CA GLY A 123 18.03 16.47 4.08
C GLY A 123 18.21 15.07 4.70
N THR A 124 17.49 14.74 5.77
CA THR A 124 17.59 13.42 6.41
C THR A 124 16.99 12.33 5.54
N ILE A 125 17.64 11.17 5.51
CA ILE A 125 17.18 9.99 4.78
C ILE A 125 16.03 9.33 5.53
N ILE A 126 14.93 9.04 4.82
CA ILE A 126 13.77 8.31 5.32
C ILE A 126 13.83 6.88 4.74
N PRO A 127 14.34 5.88 5.48
CA PRO A 127 14.50 4.53 4.98
C PRO A 127 13.13 3.90 4.67
N LYS A 128 13.09 2.92 3.77
CA LYS A 128 11.86 2.13 3.55
C LYS A 128 11.59 1.26 4.79
N PRO A 129 10.32 1.11 5.20
CA PRO A 129 9.98 0.30 6.37
C PRO A 129 10.30 -1.17 6.11
N ALA A 130 10.79 -1.87 7.14
CA ALA A 130 11.24 -3.26 7.05
C ALA A 130 10.12 -4.24 6.63
N ILE A 131 8.87 -3.91 6.97
CA ILE A 131 7.65 -4.69 6.65
C ILE A 131 7.52 -5.00 5.15
N LEU A 132 8.10 -4.17 4.27
CA LEU A 132 8.08 -4.42 2.82
C LEU A 132 8.97 -5.58 2.38
N LYS A 133 10.01 -5.92 3.15
CA LYS A 133 10.89 -7.06 2.87
C LYS A 133 10.21 -8.39 3.23
N GLU A 134 9.27 -8.33 4.16
CA GLU A 134 8.50 -9.49 4.60
C GLU A 134 7.43 -9.85 3.58
N ARG A 135 7.26 -11.15 3.35
CA ARG A 135 6.16 -11.67 2.53
C ARG A 135 4.87 -11.60 3.35
N HIS A 136 3.77 -11.20 2.71
CA HIS A 136 2.45 -11.23 3.35
C HIS A 136 2.08 -12.63 3.86
N ASN A 137 2.36 -13.65 3.05
CA ASN A 137 2.20 -15.05 3.45
C ASN A 137 3.60 -15.63 3.69
N PRO A 138 3.97 -15.97 4.94
CA PRO A 138 5.26 -16.58 5.21
C PRO A 138 5.32 -17.96 4.52
N ARG A 139 6.48 -18.30 3.96
CA ARG A 139 6.72 -19.66 3.46
C ARG A 139 6.99 -20.57 4.66
N ARG A 140 6.52 -21.80 4.57
CA ARG A 140 6.97 -22.85 5.48
C ARG A 140 8.46 -23.10 5.23
N THR A 141 9.26 -23.18 6.29
CA THR A 141 10.72 -23.40 6.21
C THR A 141 11.08 -24.87 6.40
N GLU A 142 10.18 -25.65 6.98
CA GLU A 142 10.34 -27.10 7.15
C GLU A 142 10.19 -27.80 5.80
N THR A 143 11.09 -28.75 5.52
CA THR A 143 11.00 -29.63 4.36
C THR A 143 9.78 -30.53 4.49
N GLY A 144 8.85 -30.43 3.54
CA GLY A 144 7.68 -31.30 3.44
C GLY A 144 8.00 -32.67 2.83
N PRO A 145 7.03 -33.60 2.82
CA PRO A 145 7.23 -34.95 2.27
C PRO A 145 7.57 -35.00 0.77
N PHE A 146 7.22 -33.94 0.03
CA PHE A 146 7.45 -33.82 -1.42
C PHE A 146 8.52 -32.78 -1.76
N ASP A 147 9.21 -32.23 -0.76
CA ASP A 147 10.23 -31.21 -0.96
C ASP A 147 11.61 -31.87 -1.03
N THR A 148 12.38 -31.58 -2.08
CA THR A 148 13.79 -32.00 -2.21
C THR A 148 14.68 -31.27 -1.21
N ALA A 149 15.68 -31.98 -0.66
CA ALA A 149 16.66 -31.36 0.21
C ALA A 149 17.50 -30.32 -0.58
N PRO A 150 17.91 -29.20 0.05
CA PRO A 150 18.74 -28.19 -0.62
C PRO A 150 20.08 -28.73 -1.11
N GLU A 151 20.63 -29.72 -0.40
CA GLU A 151 21.89 -30.39 -0.71
C GLU A 151 21.81 -31.09 -2.07
N ASP A 152 20.77 -31.90 -2.29
CA ASP A 152 20.52 -32.63 -3.54
C ASP A 152 20.38 -31.70 -4.76
N VAL A 153 19.81 -30.51 -4.56
CA VAL A 153 19.61 -29.52 -5.64
C VAL A 153 20.90 -28.80 -6.01
N LEU A 154 21.78 -28.57 -5.04
CA LEU A 154 23.06 -27.89 -5.25
C LEU A 154 24.14 -28.82 -5.80
N GLU A 155 23.93 -30.13 -5.70
CA GLU A 155 24.83 -31.12 -6.29
C GLU A 155 24.87 -30.95 -7.81
N ARG A 156 26.04 -30.56 -8.34
CA ARG A 156 26.28 -30.49 -9.77
C ARG A 156 26.49 -31.90 -10.32
N THR A 157 25.41 -32.50 -10.78
CA THR A 157 25.40 -33.86 -11.35
C THR A 157 25.88 -33.89 -12.80
N VAL A 158 25.75 -32.80 -13.55
CA VAL A 158 26.21 -32.69 -14.94
C VAL A 158 27.66 -32.24 -14.95
N LYS A 159 28.55 -33.08 -15.50
CA LYS A 159 29.95 -32.71 -15.75
C LYS A 159 30.01 -31.65 -16.85
N ASP A 160 30.92 -30.68 -16.68
CA ASP A 160 31.19 -29.70 -17.72
C ASP A 160 31.62 -30.44 -19.00
N TRP A 161 30.88 -30.20 -20.08
CA TRP A 161 31.15 -30.80 -21.37
C TRP A 161 32.36 -30.09 -21.99
N GLU A 162 33.44 -30.83 -22.25
CA GLU A 162 34.61 -30.28 -22.93
C GLU A 162 34.24 -29.99 -24.39
N VAL A 163 34.13 -28.71 -24.73
CA VAL A 163 33.94 -28.25 -26.11
C VAL A 163 35.28 -28.41 -26.85
N THR A 164 35.60 -29.59 -27.34
CA THR A 164 36.68 -29.74 -28.31
C THR A 164 36.23 -29.09 -29.62
N ARG A 165 36.62 -27.83 -29.86
CA ARG A 165 36.53 -27.23 -31.20
C ARG A 165 37.51 -27.99 -32.11
N LEU A 166 36.97 -28.54 -33.19
CA LEU A 166 37.72 -29.07 -34.34
C LEU A 166 38.44 -27.94 -35.09
#